data_AF-A0A970WST0-F1
#
_entry.id   AF-A0A970WST0-F1
#
_cell.length_a   1.000
_cell.length_b   1.000
_cell.length_c   1.000
_cell.angle_alpha   90.00
_cell.angle_beta   90.00
_cell.angle_gamma   90.00
#
_symmetry.space_group_name_H-M   'P 1'
#
loop_
_entity.id
_entity.type
_entity.pdbx_description
1 polymer ?
#
loop_
_entity_poly.entity_id
_entity_poly.type
_entity_poly.pdbx_seq_one_letter_code
_entity_poly.pdbx_strand_id
1 'polypeptide(L)'
;AYIREHQGWMDPDSGIIFYNGAMPTTCEWIPTTQTEWLHHRKLDNPKQNLLINIAGHEQYWWPFYRNYKSDNFERWDTALRHVTEHGYKPIWIDDGFFGGCD
;
A
#
# COMPACT_ATOMS: atom_id res chain seq x y z
N ALA A 1 17.57 -8.57 6.60
CA ALA A 1 17.17 -9.22 7.86
C ALA A 1 16.46 -8.30 8.86
N TYR A 2 16.62 -6.96 8.84
CA TYR A 2 15.88 -6.04 9.72
C TYR A 2 14.57 -5.50 9.12
N ILE A 3 14.63 -4.94 7.91
CA ILE A 3 13.49 -4.34 7.17
C ILE A 3 12.37 -5.35 6.85
N ARG A 4 12.66 -6.66 6.91
CA ARG A 4 11.63 -7.69 6.77
C ARG A 4 10.69 -7.75 7.97
N GLU A 5 11.20 -7.44 9.17
CA GLU A 5 10.46 -7.54 10.44
C GLU A 5 9.99 -6.17 10.97
N HIS A 6 10.52 -5.07 10.41
CA HIS A 6 10.20 -3.69 10.78
C HIS A 6 9.76 -2.89 9.57
N GLN A 7 8.93 -1.87 9.79
CA GLN A 7 8.38 -1.08 8.71
C GLN A 7 9.41 -0.21 7.97
N GLY A 8 10.44 0.26 8.66
CA GLY A 8 11.45 1.09 8.03
C GLY A 8 12.78 1.11 8.77
N TRP A 9 13.79 1.60 8.09
CA TRP A 9 15.14 1.81 8.60
C TRP A 9 15.70 3.08 7.98
N MET A 10 16.24 3.97 8.81
CA MET A 10 16.93 5.19 8.37
C MET A 10 18.43 4.98 8.51
N ASP A 11 19.18 5.34 7.48
CA ASP A 11 20.62 5.50 7.56
C ASP A 11 20.93 6.96 7.96
N PRO A 12 21.47 7.22 9.16
CA PRO A 12 21.66 8.59 9.66
C PRO A 12 22.73 9.37 8.90
N ASP A 13 23.73 8.68 8.32
CA ASP A 13 24.84 9.35 7.63
C ASP A 13 24.41 9.90 6.26
N SER A 14 23.56 9.15 5.54
CA SER A 14 23.03 9.58 4.24
C SER A 14 21.68 10.30 4.34
N GLY A 15 20.96 10.14 5.45
CA GLY A 15 19.58 10.62 5.60
C GLY A 15 18.55 9.79 4.82
N ILE A 16 18.93 8.66 4.22
CA ILE A 16 18.04 7.83 3.41
C ILE A 16 17.15 6.97 4.31
N ILE A 17 15.85 6.96 4.00
CA ILE A 17 14.87 6.09 4.65
C ILE A 17 14.52 4.94 3.70
N PHE A 18 14.73 3.71 4.17
CA PHE A 18 14.25 2.48 3.54
C PHE A 18 12.94 2.07 4.20
N TYR A 19 11.92 1.80 3.40
CA TYR A 19 10.57 1.55 3.90
C TYR A 19 9.95 0.31 3.23
N ASN A 20 9.42 -0.60 4.05
CA ASN A 20 8.70 -1.80 3.65
C ASN A 20 7.20 -1.59 3.85
N GLY A 21 6.61 -0.81 2.94
CA GLY A 21 5.21 -0.40 3.04
C GLY A 21 4.20 -1.19 2.26
N ALA A 22 4.64 -1.87 1.20
CA ALA A 22 3.71 -2.50 0.27
C ALA A 22 2.83 -3.51 1.03
N MET A 23 1.53 -3.35 0.94
CA MET A 23 0.63 -4.43 1.30
C MET A 23 0.93 -5.64 0.40
N PRO A 24 0.72 -6.88 0.89
CA PRO A 24 0.78 -8.06 0.04
C PRO A 24 -0.36 -8.10 -1.01
N THR A 25 -1.05 -6.98 -1.22
CA THR A 25 -2.29 -6.79 -1.98
C THR A 25 -2.13 -5.60 -2.91
N THR A 26 -1.49 -5.82 -4.04
CA THR A 26 -1.78 -4.96 -5.19
C THR A 26 -3.19 -5.30 -5.68
N CYS A 27 -4.05 -4.30 -5.86
CA CYS A 27 -5.49 -4.48 -6.11
C CYS A 27 -5.78 -5.44 -7.28
N GLU A 28 -4.89 -5.53 -8.26
CA GLU A 28 -5.08 -6.29 -9.49
C GLU A 28 -4.61 -7.75 -9.40
N TRP A 29 -3.86 -8.12 -8.36
CA TRP A 29 -3.24 -9.44 -8.24
C TRP A 29 -4.09 -10.44 -7.47
N ILE A 30 -5.04 -9.96 -6.65
CA ILE A 30 -5.88 -10.78 -5.79
C ILE A 30 -7.36 -10.43 -5.96
N PRO A 31 -8.31 -11.38 -5.93
CA PRO A 31 -9.73 -11.04 -5.96
C PRO A 31 -10.16 -10.28 -4.68
N THR A 32 -11.26 -9.52 -4.76
CA THR A 32 -11.83 -8.76 -3.63
C THR A 32 -12.10 -9.63 -2.41
N THR A 33 -12.48 -10.89 -2.62
CA THR A 33 -12.71 -11.89 -1.57
C THR A 33 -11.47 -12.24 -0.74
N GLN A 34 -10.27 -11.85 -1.16
CA GLN A 34 -9.01 -12.10 -0.44
C GLN A 34 -8.38 -10.84 0.14
N THR A 35 -8.88 -9.66 -0.21
CA THR A 35 -8.28 -8.37 0.16
C THR A 35 -8.12 -8.23 1.67
N GLU A 36 -9.20 -8.40 2.43
CA GLU A 36 -9.19 -8.21 3.89
C GLU A 36 -8.28 -9.21 4.59
N TRP A 37 -8.39 -10.50 4.24
CA TRP A 37 -7.55 -11.55 4.82
C TRP A 37 -6.05 -11.28 4.62
N LEU A 38 -5.66 -10.81 3.43
CA LEU A 38 -4.27 -10.45 3.17
C LEU A 38 -3.88 -9.13 3.84
N HIS A 39 -4.81 -8.18 4.01
CA HIS A 39 -4.56 -6.95 4.73
C HIS A 39 -4.18 -7.21 6.19
N HIS A 40 -4.86 -8.14 6.87
CA HIS A 40 -4.56 -8.51 8.26
C HIS A 40 -3.11 -8.94 8.50
N ARG A 41 -2.42 -9.50 7.49
CA ARG A 41 -0.98 -9.83 7.60
C ARG A 41 -0.11 -8.63 7.95
N LYS A 42 -0.53 -7.42 7.58
CA LYS A 42 0.13 -6.16 7.95
C LYS A 42 -0.61 -5.40 9.03
N LEU A 43 -1.94 -5.25 8.93
CA LEU A 43 -2.71 -4.41 9.86
C LEU A 43 -2.59 -4.89 11.31
N ASP A 44 -2.51 -6.21 11.52
CA ASP A 44 -2.42 -6.80 12.85
C ASP A 44 -0.98 -6.85 13.39
N ASN A 45 0.01 -6.44 12.60
CA ASN A 45 1.42 -6.41 13.00
C ASN A 45 1.84 -4.99 13.41
N PRO A 46 1.98 -4.69 14.72
CA PRO A 46 2.31 -3.34 15.20
C PRO A 46 3.70 -2.84 14.74
N LYS A 47 4.58 -3.73 14.25
CA LYS A 47 5.88 -3.33 13.70
C LYS A 47 5.80 -2.88 12.23
N GLN A 48 4.65 -3.07 11.58
CA GLN A 48 4.47 -2.92 10.13
C GLN A 48 3.19 -2.18 9.73
N ASN A 49 2.42 -1.68 10.68
CA ASN A 49 1.09 -1.11 10.44
C ASN A 49 1.02 0.42 10.60
N LEU A 50 2.15 1.13 10.72
CA LEU A 50 2.11 2.59 10.88
C LEU A 50 1.75 3.30 9.56
N LEU A 51 2.41 2.94 8.46
CA LEU A 51 2.08 3.37 7.10
C LEU A 51 1.66 2.20 6.20
N ILE A 52 0.64 2.39 5.36
CA ILE A 52 0.11 1.35 4.48
C ILE A 52 0.15 1.84 3.03
N ASN A 53 0.87 1.12 2.17
CA ASN A 53 0.86 1.39 0.74
C ASN A 53 -0.04 0.38 0.02
N ILE A 54 -1.11 0.88 -0.57
CA ILE A 54 -1.88 0.18 -1.60
C ILE A 54 -1.35 0.66 -2.95
N ALA A 55 -0.91 -0.26 -3.78
CA ALA A 55 -0.36 0.06 -5.09
C ALA A 55 -1.07 -0.76 -6.16
N GLY A 56 -1.07 -0.21 -7.36
CA GLY A 56 -1.53 -0.90 -8.55
C GLY A 56 -0.79 -0.39 -9.76
N HIS A 57 -0.90 -1.10 -10.87
CA HIS A 57 -0.22 -0.71 -12.11
C HIS A 57 -1.24 -0.21 -13.12
N GLU A 58 -1.00 0.99 -13.65
CA GLU A 58 -1.91 1.69 -14.58
C GLU A 58 -2.37 0.82 -15.76
N GLN A 59 -1.50 -0.04 -16.30
CA GLN A 59 -1.83 -0.94 -17.41
C GLN A 59 -3.09 -1.78 -17.20
N TYR A 60 -3.41 -2.16 -15.95
CA TYR A 60 -4.58 -2.99 -15.65
C TYR A 60 -5.92 -2.26 -15.79
N TRP A 61 -5.91 -0.94 -15.93
CA TRP A 61 -7.09 -0.11 -16.13
C TRP A 61 -7.54 -0.04 -17.59
N TRP A 62 -6.70 -0.46 -18.54
CA TRP A 62 -6.96 -0.26 -19.96
C TRP A 62 -7.59 -1.47 -20.63
N PRO A 63 -8.80 -1.37 -21.23
CA PRO A 63 -9.48 -2.51 -21.86
C PRO A 63 -8.70 -3.20 -23.00
N PHE A 64 -7.76 -2.48 -23.64
CA PHE A 64 -6.91 -3.06 -24.69
C PHE A 64 -5.75 -3.89 -24.14
N TYR A 65 -5.45 -3.81 -22.85
CA TYR A 65 -4.36 -4.56 -22.25
C TYR A 65 -4.78 -6.02 -21.98
N ARG A 66 -3.91 -6.97 -22.32
CA ARG A 66 -4.23 -8.42 -22.24
C ARG A 66 -4.67 -8.90 -20.86
N ASN A 67 -4.21 -8.23 -19.80
CA ASN A 67 -4.53 -8.58 -18.42
C ASN A 67 -5.48 -7.56 -17.77
N TYR A 68 -6.21 -6.78 -18.56
CA TYR A 68 -7.22 -5.84 -18.09
C TYR A 68 -8.11 -6.44 -16.99
N LYS A 69 -8.39 -5.62 -15.97
CA LYS A 69 -9.27 -5.98 -14.86
C LYS A 69 -10.53 -5.13 -14.95
N SER A 70 -11.63 -5.75 -15.39
CA SER A 70 -12.94 -5.08 -15.49
C SER A 70 -13.50 -4.62 -14.15
N ASP A 71 -13.08 -5.27 -13.07
CA ASP A 71 -13.46 -5.00 -11.68
C ASP A 71 -12.45 -4.12 -10.94
N ASN A 72 -11.57 -3.39 -11.64
CA ASN A 72 -10.53 -2.56 -11.00
C ASN A 72 -11.09 -1.54 -10.02
N PHE A 73 -12.20 -0.87 -10.34
CA PHE A 73 -12.84 0.07 -9.43
C PHE A 73 -13.27 -0.60 -8.11
N GLU A 74 -13.88 -1.78 -8.18
CA GLU A 74 -14.32 -2.53 -7.00
C GLU A 74 -13.13 -3.00 -6.15
N ARG A 75 -12.04 -3.42 -6.79
CA ARG A 75 -10.80 -3.82 -6.11
C ARG A 75 -10.20 -2.68 -5.29
N TRP A 76 -10.10 -1.50 -5.91
CA TRP A 76 -9.59 -0.30 -5.25
C TRP A 76 -10.52 0.20 -4.13
N ASP A 77 -11.82 0.23 -4.39
CA ASP A 77 -12.81 0.59 -3.37
C ASP A 77 -12.75 -0.36 -2.16
N THR A 78 -12.69 -1.68 -2.39
CA THR A 78 -12.58 -2.69 -1.31
C THR A 78 -11.32 -2.45 -0.47
N ALA A 79 -10.16 -2.25 -1.12
CA ALA A 79 -8.89 -2.07 -0.43
C ALA A 79 -8.85 -0.77 0.38
N LEU A 80 -9.28 0.34 -0.22
CA LEU A 80 -9.31 1.67 0.42
C LEU A 80 -10.32 1.71 1.57
N ARG A 81 -11.53 1.19 1.35
CA ARG A 81 -12.59 1.12 2.36
C ARG A 81 -12.08 0.37 3.59
N HIS A 82 -11.52 -0.82 3.40
CA HIS A 82 -11.02 -1.63 4.51
C HIS A 82 -9.97 -0.90 5.35
N VAL A 83 -8.96 -0.26 4.73
CA VAL A 83 -7.96 0.49 5.52
C VAL A 83 -8.56 1.74 6.18
N THR A 84 -9.48 2.44 5.52
CA THR A 84 -10.11 3.63 6.14
C THR A 84 -11.03 3.26 7.31
N GLU A 85 -11.74 2.14 7.25
CA GLU A 85 -12.56 1.62 8.36
C GLU A 85 -11.70 1.21 9.57
N HIS A 86 -10.42 0.88 9.35
CA HIS A 86 -9.43 0.64 10.40
C HIS A 86 -8.72 1.92 10.89
N GLY A 87 -9.20 3.10 10.49
CA GLY A 87 -8.75 4.39 11.01
C GLY A 87 -7.55 5.00 10.30
N TYR A 88 -7.09 4.42 9.19
CA TYR A 88 -6.01 5.01 8.38
C TYR A 88 -6.50 6.26 7.65
N LYS A 89 -5.59 7.23 7.51
CA LYS A 89 -5.84 8.49 6.82
C LYS A 89 -4.92 8.61 5.60
N PRO A 90 -5.39 9.21 4.50
CA PRO A 90 -4.53 9.46 3.35
C PRO A 90 -3.40 10.42 3.74
N ILE A 91 -2.25 10.21 3.12
CA ILE A 91 -1.10 11.10 3.16
C ILE A 91 -0.85 11.52 1.72
N TRP A 92 -0.77 12.82 1.47
CA TRP A 92 -0.50 13.34 0.13
C TRP A 92 0.99 13.64 0.01
N ILE A 93 1.57 13.32 -1.15
CA ILE A 93 3.00 13.58 -1.41
C ILE A 93 3.28 15.08 -1.31
N ASP A 94 2.35 15.90 -1.78
CA ASP A 94 2.43 17.36 -1.77
C ASP A 94 2.35 17.97 -0.34
N ASP A 95 1.99 17.18 0.68
CA ASP A 95 2.06 17.61 2.09
C ASP A 95 3.50 17.51 2.66
N GLY A 96 4.50 17.21 1.81
CA GLY A 96 5.90 17.14 2.20
C GLY A 96 6.31 15.88 2.96
N PHE A 97 5.46 14.85 2.99
CA PHE A 97 5.71 13.63 3.75
C PHE A 97 7.02 12.93 3.37
N PHE A 98 7.43 12.99 2.10
CA PHE A 98 8.70 12.45 1.61
C PHE A 98 9.81 13.51 1.46
N GLY A 99 9.70 14.64 2.16
CA GLY A 99 10.70 15.71 2.13
C GLY A 99 10.53 16.72 0.99
N GLY A 100 9.41 16.69 0.27
CA GLY A 100 9.04 17.68 -0.73
C GLY A 100 8.14 18.76 -0.14
N CYS A 101 8.64 19.58 0.77
CA CYS A 101 8.04 20.89 1.02
C CYS A 101 8.99 21.95 0.45
N ASP A 102 8.41 22.99 -0.15
CA ASP A 102 9.10 24.26 -0.39
C ASP A 102 9.61 24.88 0.93
#